data_AF-A0A660Z9S3-F1
#
_entry.id   AF-A0A660Z9S3-F1
#
_cell.length_a   1.000
_cell.length_b   1.000
_cell.length_c   1.000
_cell.angle_alpha   90.00
_cell.angle_beta   90.00
_cell.angle_gamma   90.00
#
_symmetry.space_group_name_H-M   'P 1'
#
loop_
_entity.id
_entity.type
_entity.pdbx_description
1 polymer ?
#
loop_
_entity_poly.entity_id
_entity_poly.type
_entity_poly.pdbx_seq_one_letter_code
_entity_poly.pdbx_strand_id
1 'polypeptide(L)'
;MREEKILAIARDVLQKEKEGIQAIIDGLGEDFIRAVRLILSKKGRVIVTGLGKSGIVAKKIAATLTSTGTPAIYLHPTESLHGDLGIVSRDDVVLAISKSGESDEFHLLIPLLKRWNLPIIAITANKDSELAHNSDVVLEVKVDKEACPYDLAPTVSTTATMALGDALSVVLLFEKNFRLEDFAALHPGGFIGKRFWLKVEDMMLTGEKYVPVVGTDADMKQVILEMTAKRGITSVVNEEKKVVGVITDGDLRRLLERESDIFRFKASDVMNRNP
;
A
#
# COMPACT_ATOMS: atom_id res chain seq x y z
N MET A 1 38.73 14.11 -13.16
CA MET A 1 39.06 14.49 -11.76
C MET A 1 37.86 14.93 -10.92
N ARG A 2 37.17 16.06 -11.20
CA ARG A 2 36.05 16.52 -10.33
C ARG A 2 34.82 15.61 -10.40
N GLU A 3 34.44 15.18 -11.61
CA GLU A 3 33.30 14.26 -11.82
C GLU A 3 33.58 12.87 -11.25
N GLU A 4 34.78 12.33 -11.47
CA GLU A 4 35.21 11.05 -10.88
C GLU A 4 35.19 11.10 -9.35
N LYS A 5 35.59 12.23 -8.74
CA LYS A 5 35.50 12.42 -7.29
C LYS A 5 34.06 12.44 -6.78
N ILE A 6 33.13 13.07 -7.52
CA ILE A 6 31.70 13.07 -7.16
C ILE A 6 31.16 11.63 -7.17
N LEU A 7 31.45 10.87 -8.23
CA LEU A 7 31.01 9.47 -8.34
C LEU A 7 31.67 8.59 -7.28
N ALA A 8 32.95 8.80 -6.96
CA ALA A 8 33.63 8.07 -5.90
C ALA A 8 32.99 8.31 -4.53
N ILE A 9 32.65 9.57 -4.19
CA ILE A 9 31.96 9.89 -2.93
C ILE A 9 30.58 9.23 -2.89
N ALA A 10 29.79 9.32 -3.97
CA ALA A 10 28.47 8.69 -4.01
C ALA A 10 28.55 7.16 -3.84
N ARG A 11 29.52 6.50 -4.47
CA ARG A 11 29.76 5.06 -4.31
C ARG A 11 30.17 4.70 -2.88
N ASP A 12 31.05 5.49 -2.27
CA ASP A 12 31.47 5.29 -0.87
C ASP A 12 30.30 5.41 0.10
N VAL A 13 29.41 6.38 -0.08
CA VAL A 13 28.18 6.53 0.72
C VAL A 13 27.32 5.27 0.61
N LEU A 14 26.99 4.84 -0.60
CA LEU A 14 26.13 3.66 -0.82
C LEU A 14 26.78 2.37 -0.33
N GLN A 15 28.10 2.25 -0.44
CA GLN A 15 28.85 1.11 0.07
C GLN A 15 28.76 1.01 1.60
N LYS A 16 28.88 2.14 2.32
CA LYS A 16 28.69 2.17 3.78
C LYS A 16 27.25 1.89 4.18
N GLU A 17 26.27 2.38 3.44
CA GLU A 17 24.86 2.02 3.68
C GLU A 17 24.61 0.52 3.51
N LYS A 18 25.20 -0.08 2.47
CA LYS A 18 25.17 -1.53 2.26
C LYS A 18 25.81 -2.29 3.42
N GLU A 19 26.95 -1.83 3.92
CA GLU A 19 27.62 -2.43 5.09
C GLU A 19 26.75 -2.34 6.35
N GLY A 20 26.07 -1.21 6.56
CA GLY A 20 25.09 -1.07 7.64
C GLY A 20 23.94 -2.08 7.53
N ILE A 21 23.41 -2.31 6.32
CA ILE A 21 22.38 -3.33 6.09
C ILE A 21 22.94 -4.75 6.32
N GLN A 22 24.18 -5.02 5.89
CA GLN A 22 24.82 -6.31 6.11
C GLN A 22 24.97 -6.60 7.61
N ALA A 23 25.35 -5.62 8.42
CA ALA A 23 25.42 -5.78 9.87
C ALA A 23 24.05 -6.13 10.49
N ILE A 24 22.95 -5.60 9.95
CA ILE A 24 21.59 -6.02 10.36
C ILE A 24 21.35 -7.48 10.01
N ILE A 25 21.63 -7.88 8.78
CA ILE A 25 21.44 -9.27 8.32
C ILE A 25 22.19 -10.24 9.24
N ASP A 26 23.45 -9.92 9.55
CA ASP A 26 24.31 -10.76 10.39
C ASP A 26 23.85 -10.79 11.85
N GLY A 27 23.18 -9.73 12.32
CA GLY A 27 22.63 -9.61 13.67
C GLY A 27 21.20 -10.13 13.85
N LEU A 28 20.54 -10.58 12.78
CA LEU A 28 19.19 -11.15 12.88
C LEU A 28 19.21 -12.46 13.67
N GLY A 29 18.37 -12.54 14.69
CA GLY A 29 18.30 -13.71 15.57
C GLY A 29 17.08 -13.71 16.47
N GLU A 30 17.25 -14.20 17.69
CA GLU A 30 16.15 -14.44 18.64
C GLU A 30 15.37 -13.16 18.98
N ASP A 31 16.04 -12.02 19.16
CA ASP A 31 15.37 -10.76 19.49
C ASP A 31 14.45 -10.28 18.36
N PHE A 32 14.82 -10.48 17.09
CA PHE A 32 13.94 -10.18 15.97
C PHE A 32 12.68 -11.07 16.00
N ILE A 33 12.85 -12.36 16.25
CA ILE A 33 11.73 -13.31 16.38
C ILE A 33 10.83 -12.93 17.56
N ARG A 34 11.42 -12.53 18.70
CA ARG A 34 10.70 -12.06 19.88
C ARG A 34 9.91 -10.79 19.58
N ALA A 35 10.50 -9.82 18.87
CA ALA A 35 9.80 -8.61 18.44
C ALA A 35 8.58 -8.93 17.57
N VAL A 36 8.73 -9.79 16.56
CA VAL A 36 7.62 -10.25 15.70
C VAL A 36 6.51 -10.89 16.53
N ARG A 37 6.86 -11.85 17.41
CA ARG A 37 5.89 -12.53 18.28
C ARG A 37 5.18 -11.58 19.22
N LEU A 38 5.90 -10.61 19.77
CA LEU A 38 5.33 -9.62 20.69
C LEU A 38 4.29 -8.75 19.97
N ILE A 39 4.60 -8.29 18.75
CA ILE A 39 3.66 -7.56 17.91
C ILE A 39 2.43 -8.41 17.57
N LEU A 40 2.62 -9.67 17.17
CA LEU A 40 1.52 -10.58 16.83
C LEU A 40 0.64 -10.95 18.03
N SER A 41 1.19 -10.93 19.25
CA SER A 41 0.45 -11.25 20.48
C SER A 41 -0.54 -10.15 20.90
N LYS A 42 -0.40 -8.95 20.35
CA LYS A 42 -1.18 -7.78 20.71
C LYS A 42 -2.31 -7.53 19.72
N LYS A 43 -3.46 -7.10 20.24
CA LYS A 43 -4.68 -6.81 19.46
C LYS A 43 -4.81 -5.34 19.08
N GLY A 44 -4.02 -4.48 19.72
CA GLY A 44 -3.97 -3.06 19.43
C GLY A 44 -3.08 -2.77 18.22
N ARG A 45 -2.38 -1.63 18.31
CA ARG A 45 -1.56 -1.06 17.25
C ARG A 45 -0.09 -1.09 17.64
N VAL A 46 0.77 -0.98 16.63
CA VAL A 46 2.19 -0.66 16.84
C VAL A 46 2.32 0.87 16.94
N ILE A 47 2.63 1.38 18.12
CA ILE A 47 2.99 2.78 18.34
C ILE A 47 4.46 2.95 18.00
N VAL A 48 4.76 3.54 16.85
CA VAL A 48 6.14 3.77 16.41
C VAL A 48 6.56 5.18 16.79
N THR A 49 7.71 5.33 17.44
CA THR A 49 8.13 6.63 17.99
C THR A 49 9.62 6.88 17.82
N GLY A 50 10.03 8.13 17.66
CA GLY A 50 11.42 8.55 17.42
C GLY A 50 11.53 10.05 17.20
N LEU A 51 12.74 10.61 17.31
CA LEU A 51 13.01 12.04 17.13
C LEU A 51 13.85 12.31 15.88
N GLY A 52 13.73 13.53 15.34
CA GLY A 52 14.55 13.99 14.22
C GLY A 52 14.51 13.03 13.02
N LYS A 53 15.69 12.58 12.56
CA LYS A 53 15.78 11.63 11.43
C LYS A 53 15.24 10.24 11.77
N SER A 54 15.42 9.78 13.02
CA SER A 54 14.78 8.54 13.50
C SER A 54 13.25 8.67 13.49
N GLY A 55 12.70 9.85 13.79
CA GLY A 55 11.27 10.13 13.68
C GLY A 55 10.74 10.05 12.24
N ILE A 56 11.53 10.46 11.24
CA ILE A 56 11.16 10.31 9.81
C ILE A 56 11.12 8.82 9.43
N VAL A 57 12.12 8.05 9.85
CA VAL A 57 12.15 6.59 9.61
C VAL A 57 10.98 5.91 10.34
N ALA A 58 10.70 6.30 11.59
CA ALA A 58 9.55 5.82 12.36
C ALA A 58 8.21 6.05 11.62
N LYS A 59 8.03 7.22 11.02
CA LYS A 59 6.85 7.51 10.17
C LYS A 59 6.75 6.56 8.97
N LYS A 60 7.86 6.31 8.26
CA LYS A 60 7.88 5.38 7.13
C LYS A 60 7.56 3.96 7.56
N ILE A 61 8.13 3.50 8.67
CA ILE A 61 7.88 2.17 9.24
C ILE A 61 6.40 2.03 9.63
N ALA A 62 5.83 3.01 10.35
CA ALA A 62 4.40 3.00 10.71
C ALA A 62 3.49 2.95 9.47
N ALA A 63 3.82 3.71 8.42
CA ALA A 63 3.09 3.69 7.16
C ALA A 63 3.19 2.32 6.46
N THR A 64 4.38 1.71 6.47
CA THR A 64 4.63 0.41 5.83
C THR A 64 3.94 -0.73 6.58
N LEU A 65 4.01 -0.75 7.91
CA LEU A 65 3.26 -1.70 8.73
C LEU A 65 1.76 -1.61 8.45
N THR A 66 1.22 -0.40 8.41
CA THR A 66 -0.22 -0.17 8.18
C THR A 66 -0.65 -0.62 6.78
N SER A 67 0.14 -0.32 5.74
CA SER A 67 -0.15 -0.74 4.37
C SER A 67 0.00 -2.24 4.14
N THR A 68 0.63 -2.96 5.07
CA THR A 68 0.88 -4.40 5.02
C THR A 68 0.08 -5.21 6.05
N GLY A 69 -0.99 -4.62 6.61
CA GLY A 69 -1.93 -5.33 7.49
C GLY A 69 -1.58 -5.34 8.98
N THR A 70 -0.61 -4.54 9.41
CA THR A 70 -0.30 -4.32 10.83
C THR A 70 -0.63 -2.88 11.21
N PRO A 71 -1.79 -2.63 11.87
CA PRO A 71 -2.16 -1.28 12.27
C PRO A 71 -1.04 -0.61 13.09
N ALA A 72 -0.54 0.51 12.61
CA ALA A 72 0.53 1.24 13.25
C ALA A 72 0.32 2.75 13.13
N ILE A 73 0.83 3.50 14.09
CA ILE A 73 0.76 4.96 14.07
C ILE A 73 2.08 5.53 14.59
N TYR A 74 2.53 6.60 13.94
CA TYR A 74 3.66 7.36 14.45
C TYR A 74 3.20 8.29 15.56
N LEU A 75 3.92 8.26 16.68
CA LEU A 75 3.70 9.13 17.82
C LEU A 75 4.98 9.92 18.11
N HIS A 76 4.92 11.24 18.07
CA HIS A 76 6.07 12.10 18.35
C HIS A 76 6.35 12.14 19.86
N PRO A 77 7.58 11.84 20.35
CA PRO A 77 7.85 11.78 21.79
C PRO A 77 7.47 13.04 22.57
N THR A 78 7.83 14.22 22.06
CA THR A 78 7.50 15.51 22.70
C THR A 78 5.99 15.73 22.80
N GLU A 79 5.25 15.62 21.70
CA GLU A 79 3.78 15.80 21.68
C GLU A 79 3.07 14.77 22.57
N SER A 80 3.63 13.56 22.71
CA SER A 80 3.10 12.52 23.61
C SER A 80 2.99 13.02 25.04
N LEU A 81 4.03 13.71 25.51
CA LEU A 81 4.09 14.29 26.85
C LEU A 81 3.15 15.48 27.04
N HIS A 82 2.55 15.98 25.96
CA HIS A 82 1.63 17.13 25.93
C HIS A 82 0.20 16.78 25.50
N GLY A 83 -0.17 15.49 25.53
CA GLY A 83 -1.57 15.05 25.37
C GLY A 83 -1.77 13.89 24.40
N ASP A 84 -0.86 13.71 23.44
CA ASP A 84 -1.00 12.67 22.42
C ASP A 84 -0.83 11.24 22.98
N LEU A 85 -0.35 11.09 24.23
CA LEU A 85 -0.40 9.82 24.96
C LEU A 85 -1.82 9.23 25.04
N GLY A 86 -2.87 10.05 24.93
CA GLY A 86 -4.26 9.57 24.86
C GLY A 86 -4.57 8.70 23.64
N ILE A 87 -3.71 8.69 22.62
CA ILE A 87 -3.81 7.81 21.45
C ILE A 87 -3.47 6.35 21.82
N VAL A 88 -2.65 6.16 22.86
CA VAL A 88 -2.10 4.85 23.25
C VAL A 88 -3.10 4.08 24.11
N SER A 89 -3.33 2.82 23.75
CA SER A 89 -4.19 1.86 24.45
C SER A 89 -3.37 0.73 25.10
N ARG A 90 -3.93 0.06 26.11
CA ARG A 90 -3.28 -1.07 26.83
C ARG A 90 -2.99 -2.29 25.96
N ASP A 91 -3.70 -2.41 24.83
CA ASP A 91 -3.52 -3.49 23.87
C ASP A 91 -2.43 -3.19 22.82
N ASP A 92 -1.79 -2.02 22.90
CA ASP A 92 -0.75 -1.62 21.95
C ASP A 92 0.63 -2.22 22.30
N VAL A 93 1.55 -2.09 21.35
CA VAL A 93 2.98 -2.36 21.49
C VAL A 93 3.77 -1.15 21.01
N VAL A 94 4.85 -0.81 21.71
CA VAL A 94 5.67 0.37 21.41
C VAL A 94 6.91 -0.07 20.65
N LEU A 95 7.18 0.59 19.52
CA LEU A 95 8.42 0.47 18.76
C LEU A 95 9.17 1.81 18.83
N ALA A 96 10.14 1.91 19.75
CA ALA A 96 10.90 3.12 20.01
C ALA A 96 12.22 3.12 19.25
N ILE A 97 12.49 4.19 18.50
CA ILE A 97 13.66 4.30 17.62
C ILE A 97 14.55 5.46 18.10
N SER A 98 15.75 5.13 18.58
CA SER A 98 16.78 6.10 18.93
C SER A 98 18.17 5.52 18.69
N LYS A 99 19.00 6.17 17.87
CA LYS A 99 20.36 5.70 17.59
C LYS A 99 21.18 5.61 18.88
N SER A 100 21.19 6.65 19.71
CA SER A 100 21.94 6.66 20.97
C SER A 100 21.22 5.88 22.08
N GLY A 101 19.88 5.90 22.09
CA GLY A 101 19.08 5.38 23.19
C GLY A 101 19.03 6.29 24.43
N GLU A 102 19.58 7.50 24.33
CA GLU A 102 19.82 8.45 25.44
C GLU A 102 19.05 9.78 25.27
N SER A 103 17.92 9.78 24.57
CA SER A 103 17.17 11.03 24.34
C SER A 103 16.31 11.38 25.55
N ASP A 104 16.38 12.63 26.03
CA ASP A 104 15.65 13.11 27.22
C ASP A 104 14.14 12.82 27.14
N GLU A 105 13.52 12.94 25.97
CA GLU A 105 12.11 12.64 25.78
C GLU A 105 11.79 11.17 26.03
N PHE A 106 12.71 10.26 25.71
CA PHE A 106 12.55 8.83 26.02
C PHE A 106 12.72 8.54 27.51
N HIS A 107 13.57 9.28 28.22
CA HIS A 107 13.74 9.12 29.67
C HIS A 107 12.45 9.44 30.43
N LEU A 108 11.60 10.32 29.88
CA LEU A 108 10.27 10.61 30.42
C LEU A 108 9.20 9.65 29.89
N LEU A 109 9.18 9.41 28.58
CA LEU A 109 8.12 8.66 27.90
C LEU A 109 8.14 7.16 28.28
N ILE A 110 9.32 6.53 28.26
CA ILE A 110 9.43 5.08 28.41
C ILE A 110 8.97 4.61 29.79
N PRO A 111 9.37 5.22 30.92
CA PRO A 111 8.85 4.83 32.24
C PRO A 111 7.33 4.94 32.36
N LEU A 112 6.71 5.94 31.72
CA LEU A 112 5.25 6.08 31.72
C LEU A 112 4.57 4.92 30.98
N LEU A 113 5.08 4.57 29.79
CA LEU A 113 4.54 3.45 29.00
C LEU A 113 4.73 2.10 29.72
N LYS A 114 5.85 1.91 30.43
CA LYS A 114 6.07 0.73 31.28
C LYS A 114 5.06 0.63 32.42
N ARG A 115 4.72 1.75 33.08
CA ARG A 115 3.67 1.76 34.13
C ARG A 115 2.30 1.34 33.59
N TRP A 116 2.08 1.45 32.29
CA TRP A 116 0.86 0.98 31.63
C TRP A 116 0.95 -0.48 31.17
N ASN A 117 2.03 -1.18 31.51
CA ASN A 117 2.33 -2.56 31.10
C ASN A 117 2.33 -2.75 29.57
N LEU A 118 2.75 -1.71 28.84
CA LEU A 118 2.93 -1.79 27.41
C LEU A 118 4.27 -2.46 27.12
N PRO A 119 4.32 -3.46 26.22
CA PRO A 119 5.58 -3.99 25.77
C PRO A 119 6.31 -2.97 24.90
N ILE A 120 7.63 -2.90 25.08
CA ILE A 120 8.50 -1.95 24.40
C ILE A 120 9.59 -2.71 23.64
N ILE A 121 9.65 -2.44 22.35
CA ILE A 121 10.70 -2.88 21.44
C ILE A 121 11.56 -1.66 21.12
N ALA A 122 12.84 -1.69 21.47
CA ALA A 122 13.79 -0.64 21.09
C ALA A 122 14.50 -1.01 19.78
N ILE A 123 14.65 -0.02 18.89
CA ILE A 123 15.63 -0.05 17.82
C ILE A 123 16.72 0.97 18.15
N THR A 124 17.94 0.50 18.42
CA THR A 124 19.05 1.35 18.86
C THR A 124 20.41 0.77 18.48
N ALA A 125 21.44 1.61 18.39
CA ALA A 125 22.81 1.16 18.18
C ALA A 125 23.53 0.79 19.50
N ASN A 126 22.98 1.18 20.65
CA ASN A 126 23.60 0.97 21.96
C ASN A 126 22.71 0.08 22.86
N LYS A 127 23.10 -1.18 23.04
CA LYS A 127 22.41 -2.14 23.92
C LYS A 127 22.50 -1.80 25.41
N ASP A 128 23.48 -0.98 25.80
CA ASP A 128 23.67 -0.53 27.17
C ASP A 128 23.02 0.83 27.44
N SER A 129 22.17 1.31 26.52
CA SER A 129 21.48 2.59 26.67
C SER A 129 20.30 2.52 27.63
N GLU A 130 19.88 3.69 28.14
CA GLU A 130 18.70 3.79 29.00
C GLU A 130 17.44 3.23 28.30
N LEU A 131 17.24 3.54 27.02
CA LEU A 131 16.14 2.99 26.23
C LEU A 131 16.21 1.45 26.15
N ALA A 132 17.40 0.90 25.88
CA ALA A 132 17.59 -0.55 25.74
C ALA A 132 17.30 -1.28 27.05
N HIS A 133 17.83 -0.81 28.17
CA HIS A 133 17.58 -1.39 29.49
C HIS A 133 16.12 -1.33 29.92
N ASN A 134 15.38 -0.34 29.42
CA ASN A 134 13.97 -0.20 29.73
C ASN A 134 13.03 -0.95 28.77
N SER A 135 13.55 -1.58 27.71
CA SER A 135 12.76 -2.30 26.72
C SER A 135 12.69 -3.81 26.99
N ASP A 136 11.60 -4.45 26.54
CA ASP A 136 11.42 -5.90 26.63
C ASP A 136 12.25 -6.65 25.56
N VAL A 137 12.45 -6.02 24.42
CA VAL A 137 13.24 -6.52 23.28
C VAL A 137 14.07 -5.39 22.70
N VAL A 138 15.34 -5.68 22.36
CA VAL A 138 16.25 -4.73 21.72
C VAL A 138 16.65 -5.27 20.35
N LEU A 139 16.29 -4.54 19.30
CA LEU A 139 16.76 -4.77 17.95
C LEU A 139 17.95 -3.85 17.70
N GLU A 140 19.14 -4.43 17.76
CA GLU A 140 20.38 -3.66 17.63
C GLU A 140 20.66 -3.30 16.16
N VAL A 141 20.84 -2.01 15.92
CA VAL A 141 21.28 -1.43 14.63
C VAL A 141 22.68 -0.87 14.83
N LYS A 142 23.67 -1.76 14.90
CA LYS A 142 25.06 -1.37 15.09
C LYS A 142 25.61 -0.79 13.80
N VAL A 143 25.95 0.50 13.84
CA VAL A 143 26.47 1.26 12.71
C VAL A 143 27.78 1.88 13.14
N ASP A 144 28.89 1.32 12.63
CA ASP A 144 30.24 1.73 13.04
C ASP A 144 30.57 3.16 12.58
N LYS A 145 30.07 3.57 11.41
CA LYS A 145 30.30 4.91 10.88
C LYS A 145 29.20 5.34 9.91
N GLU A 146 28.81 6.61 10.01
CA GLU A 146 27.97 7.28 9.02
C GLU A 146 28.77 7.59 7.74
N ALA A 147 28.05 7.77 6.64
CA ALA A 147 28.65 8.16 5.37
C ALA A 147 29.11 9.63 5.36
N CYS A 148 28.60 10.45 6.29
CA CYS A 148 29.04 11.82 6.48
C CYS A 148 30.50 11.88 6.99
N PRO A 149 31.37 12.76 6.44
CA PRO A 149 32.77 12.87 6.88
C PRO A 149 32.96 13.13 8.37
N TYR A 150 31.99 13.79 9.00
CA TYR A 150 32.02 14.17 10.41
C TYR A 150 31.31 13.18 11.33
N ASP A 151 30.71 12.12 10.77
CA ASP A 151 29.93 11.12 11.51
C ASP A 151 28.69 11.69 12.24
N LEU A 152 28.28 12.92 11.91
CA LEU A 152 27.19 13.63 12.60
C LEU A 152 25.83 13.44 11.94
N ALA A 153 25.79 13.36 10.61
CA ALA A 153 24.53 13.25 9.89
C ALA A 153 24.11 11.79 9.77
N PRO A 154 22.93 11.40 10.30
CA PRO A 154 22.40 10.05 10.13
C PRO A 154 22.16 9.77 8.65
N THR A 155 22.84 8.74 8.14
CA THR A 155 22.77 8.26 6.75
C THR A 155 22.67 6.74 6.77
N VAL A 156 23.75 6.07 7.14
CA VAL A 156 23.84 4.62 7.29
C VAL A 156 22.88 4.13 8.35
N SER A 157 22.82 4.79 9.51
CA SER A 157 21.93 4.36 10.60
C SER A 157 20.45 4.47 10.26
N THR A 158 20.05 5.55 9.57
CA THR A 158 18.67 5.72 9.11
C THR A 158 18.31 4.71 8.04
N THR A 159 19.21 4.42 7.09
CA THR A 159 19.00 3.45 6.02
C THR A 159 18.91 2.03 6.56
N ALA A 160 19.82 1.63 7.45
CA ALA A 160 19.79 0.32 8.11
C ALA A 160 18.52 0.13 8.97
N THR A 161 18.14 1.15 9.74
CA THR A 161 16.90 1.10 10.56
C THR A 161 15.65 0.99 9.69
N MET A 162 15.60 1.71 8.56
CA MET A 162 14.49 1.63 7.62
C MET A 162 14.39 0.24 6.99
N ALA A 163 15.52 -0.35 6.58
CA ALA A 163 15.58 -1.71 6.04
C ALA A 163 15.13 -2.76 7.06
N LEU A 164 15.53 -2.62 8.33
CA LEU A 164 15.07 -3.48 9.43
C LEU A 164 13.55 -3.37 9.63
N GLY A 165 13.00 -2.16 9.58
CA GLY A 165 11.55 -1.94 9.67
C GLY A 165 10.78 -2.53 8.50
N ASP A 166 11.36 -2.53 7.30
CA ASP A 166 10.78 -3.20 6.13
C ASP A 166 10.79 -4.72 6.27
N ALA A 167 11.90 -5.29 6.76
CA ALA A 167 11.97 -6.71 7.09
C ALA A 167 10.92 -7.11 8.13
N LEU A 168 10.77 -6.31 9.20
CA LEU A 168 9.75 -6.52 10.22
C LEU A 168 8.34 -6.51 9.63
N SER A 169 8.04 -5.53 8.76
CA SER A 169 6.73 -5.39 8.11
C SER A 169 6.42 -6.57 7.19
N VAL A 170 7.39 -7.00 6.38
CA VAL A 170 7.22 -8.13 5.45
C VAL A 170 7.05 -9.45 6.19
N VAL A 171 7.80 -9.69 7.28
CA VAL A 171 7.61 -10.90 8.08
C VAL A 171 6.22 -10.92 8.72
N LEU A 172 5.77 -9.80 9.29
CA LEU A 172 4.41 -9.69 9.86
C LEU A 172 3.32 -9.90 8.80
N LEU A 173 3.52 -9.40 7.57
CA LEU A 173 2.64 -9.64 6.43
C LEU A 173 2.48 -11.14 6.17
N PHE A 174 3.59 -11.90 6.12
CA PHE A 174 3.56 -13.34 5.91
C PHE A 174 2.91 -14.09 7.07
N GLU A 175 3.28 -13.78 8.32
CA GLU A 175 2.72 -14.43 9.51
C GLU A 175 1.20 -14.21 9.65
N LYS A 176 0.69 -13.08 9.15
CA LYS A 176 -0.74 -12.76 9.11
C LYS A 176 -1.47 -13.36 7.90
N ASN A 177 -0.78 -14.09 7.03
CA ASN A 177 -1.31 -14.58 5.75
C ASN A 177 -1.98 -13.47 4.92
N PHE A 178 -1.41 -12.27 4.94
CA PHE A 178 -1.97 -11.10 4.28
C PHE A 178 -1.97 -11.27 2.76
N ARG A 179 -3.13 -11.11 2.14
CA ARG A 179 -3.36 -11.45 0.74
C ARG A 179 -3.40 -10.20 -0.14
N LEU A 180 -3.38 -10.45 -1.45
CA LEU A 180 -3.51 -9.39 -2.45
C LEU A 180 -4.87 -8.67 -2.34
N GLU A 181 -5.92 -9.38 -1.96
CA GLU A 181 -7.24 -8.79 -1.70
C GLU A 181 -7.21 -7.82 -0.50
N ASP A 182 -6.51 -8.17 0.57
CA ASP A 182 -6.31 -7.30 1.73
C ASP A 182 -5.51 -6.06 1.34
N PHE A 183 -4.47 -6.23 0.51
CA PHE A 183 -3.70 -5.11 -0.03
C PHE A 183 -4.59 -4.17 -0.85
N ALA A 184 -5.44 -4.71 -1.71
CA ALA A 184 -6.38 -3.92 -2.50
C ALA A 184 -7.38 -3.17 -1.62
N ALA A 185 -7.87 -3.79 -0.53
CA ALA A 185 -8.77 -3.17 0.44
C ALA A 185 -8.16 -1.94 1.11
N LEU A 186 -6.86 -1.99 1.41
CA LEU A 186 -6.12 -0.88 2.02
C LEU A 186 -5.66 0.19 1.00
N HIS A 187 -5.75 -0.07 -0.31
CA HIS A 187 -5.29 0.84 -1.36
C HIS A 187 -6.33 1.08 -2.47
N PRO A 188 -7.58 1.48 -2.15
CA PRO A 188 -8.68 1.52 -3.12
C PRO A 188 -8.45 2.48 -4.29
N GLY A 189 -7.73 3.59 -4.05
CA GLY A 189 -7.44 4.59 -5.09
C GLY A 189 -6.29 4.24 -6.04
N GLY A 190 -5.45 3.26 -5.68
CA GLY A 190 -4.27 2.86 -6.44
C GLY A 190 -4.59 1.96 -7.63
N PHE A 191 -3.60 1.76 -8.52
CA PHE A 191 -3.75 0.88 -9.69
C PHE A 191 -4.15 -0.55 -9.28
N ILE A 192 -3.61 -1.06 -8.18
CA ILE A 192 -3.91 -2.40 -7.64
C ILE A 192 -5.35 -2.45 -7.08
N GLY A 193 -5.73 -1.48 -6.25
CA GLY A 193 -7.09 -1.40 -5.71
C GLY A 193 -8.15 -1.28 -6.79
N LYS A 194 -7.94 -0.41 -7.78
CA LYS A 194 -8.86 -0.30 -8.93
C LYS A 194 -9.03 -1.62 -9.69
N ARG A 195 -7.95 -2.38 -9.89
CA ARG A 195 -8.00 -3.67 -10.60
C ARG A 195 -8.77 -4.76 -9.84
N PHE A 196 -8.79 -4.69 -8.50
CA PHE A 196 -9.49 -5.66 -7.66
C PHE A 196 -10.93 -5.25 -7.33
N TRP A 197 -11.18 -3.95 -7.17
CA TRP A 197 -12.50 -3.43 -6.78
C TRP A 197 -13.41 -3.04 -7.93
N LEU A 198 -12.88 -2.66 -9.11
CA LEU A 198 -13.75 -2.46 -10.27
C LEU A 198 -14.24 -3.80 -10.78
N LYS A 199 -15.51 -4.09 -10.54
CA LYS A 199 -16.22 -5.15 -11.25
C LYS A 199 -16.73 -4.62 -12.58
N VAL A 200 -17.08 -5.53 -13.48
CA VAL A 200 -17.72 -5.19 -14.75
C VAL A 200 -19.00 -4.39 -14.50
N GLU A 201 -19.81 -4.77 -13.49
CA GLU A 201 -21.04 -4.07 -13.11
C GLU A 201 -20.81 -2.59 -12.74
N ASP A 202 -19.67 -2.26 -12.12
CA ASP A 202 -19.33 -0.88 -11.74
C ASP A 202 -18.97 0.00 -12.95
N MET A 203 -18.63 -0.62 -14.08
CA MET A 203 -18.35 0.05 -15.36
C MET A 203 -19.51 -0.03 -16.35
N MET A 204 -20.48 -0.91 -16.13
CA MET A 204 -21.60 -1.10 -17.04
C MET A 204 -22.48 0.13 -17.05
N LEU A 205 -22.74 0.65 -18.26
CA LEU A 205 -23.78 1.66 -18.45
C LEU A 205 -25.14 0.97 -18.33
N THR A 206 -26.03 1.55 -17.53
CA THR A 206 -27.36 1.00 -17.27
C THR A 206 -28.46 2.02 -17.61
N GLY A 207 -29.67 1.52 -17.83
CA GLY A 207 -30.85 2.35 -18.11
C GLY A 207 -31.05 2.71 -19.58
N GLU A 208 -32.31 3.03 -19.93
CA GLU A 208 -32.77 3.27 -21.31
C GLU A 208 -32.04 4.41 -22.01
N LYS A 209 -31.50 5.37 -21.24
CA LYS A 209 -30.72 6.49 -21.78
C LYS A 209 -29.40 6.04 -22.40
N TYR A 210 -28.74 5.04 -21.83
CA TYR A 210 -27.37 4.68 -22.21
C TYR A 210 -27.28 3.33 -22.93
N VAL A 211 -28.21 2.42 -22.68
CA VAL A 211 -28.24 1.09 -23.31
C VAL A 211 -29.06 1.15 -24.60
N PRO A 212 -28.45 0.91 -25.78
CA PRO A 212 -29.15 0.90 -27.05
C PRO A 212 -29.94 -0.40 -27.24
N VAL A 213 -31.24 -0.28 -27.42
CA VAL A 213 -32.15 -1.42 -27.54
C VAL A 213 -33.22 -1.15 -28.59
N VAL A 214 -33.43 -2.10 -29.49
CA VAL A 214 -34.52 -2.09 -30.49
C VAL A 214 -35.29 -3.41 -30.46
N GLY A 215 -36.56 -3.37 -30.88
CA GLY A 215 -37.36 -4.59 -31.06
C GLY A 215 -36.97 -5.35 -32.33
N THR A 216 -37.31 -6.64 -32.41
CA THR A 216 -37.10 -7.48 -33.61
C THR A 216 -37.72 -6.89 -34.88
N ASP A 217 -38.85 -6.19 -34.74
CA ASP A 217 -39.58 -5.61 -35.86
C ASP A 217 -39.15 -4.18 -36.24
N ALA A 218 -38.16 -3.62 -35.55
CA ALA A 218 -37.69 -2.27 -35.80
C ALA A 218 -37.13 -2.15 -37.23
N ASP A 219 -37.47 -1.06 -37.90
CA ASP A 219 -36.93 -0.76 -39.22
C ASP A 219 -35.45 -0.32 -39.12
N MET A 220 -34.70 -0.44 -40.22
CA MET A 220 -33.28 -0.07 -40.21
C MET A 220 -33.03 1.41 -39.89
N LYS A 221 -34.00 2.30 -40.10
CA LYS A 221 -33.85 3.72 -39.74
C LYS A 221 -33.84 3.89 -38.22
N GLN A 222 -34.74 3.20 -37.51
CA GLN A 222 -34.78 3.14 -36.04
C GLN A 222 -33.50 2.53 -35.49
N VAL A 223 -33.04 1.42 -36.08
CA VAL A 223 -31.76 0.77 -35.72
C VAL A 223 -30.58 1.74 -35.83
N ILE A 224 -30.45 2.42 -36.98
CA ILE A 224 -29.34 3.36 -37.22
C ILE A 224 -29.38 4.55 -36.25
N LEU A 225 -30.57 5.13 -36.03
CA LEU A 225 -30.73 6.26 -35.11
C LEU A 225 -30.39 5.87 -33.68
N GLU A 226 -30.84 4.70 -33.22
CA GLU A 226 -30.55 4.19 -31.88
C GLU A 226 -29.05 3.94 -31.67
N MET A 227 -28.38 3.32 -32.65
CA MET A 227 -26.94 3.09 -32.62
C MET A 227 -26.15 4.41 -32.60
N THR A 228 -26.54 5.37 -33.45
CA THR A 228 -25.88 6.67 -33.61
C THR A 228 -26.06 7.56 -32.37
N ALA A 229 -27.25 7.57 -31.77
CA ALA A 229 -27.52 8.36 -30.57
C ALA A 229 -26.76 7.84 -29.34
N LYS A 230 -26.29 6.59 -29.37
CA LYS A 230 -25.70 5.91 -28.22
C LYS A 230 -24.26 5.46 -28.48
N ARG A 231 -24.02 4.21 -28.90
CA ARG A 231 -22.70 3.55 -28.79
C ARG A 231 -22.26 2.75 -30.03
N GLY A 232 -22.87 2.95 -31.21
CA GLY A 232 -22.47 2.25 -32.46
C GLY A 232 -22.78 0.74 -32.48
N ILE A 233 -23.56 0.27 -31.51
CA ILE A 233 -24.11 -1.08 -31.40
C ILE A 233 -25.52 -0.96 -30.82
N THR A 234 -26.42 -1.88 -31.14
CA THR A 234 -27.71 -2.00 -30.46
C THR A 234 -28.05 -3.46 -30.17
N SER A 235 -28.66 -3.71 -29.01
CA SER A 235 -29.22 -5.03 -28.69
C SER A 235 -30.61 -5.15 -29.29
N VAL A 236 -30.91 -6.29 -29.90
CA VAL A 236 -32.23 -6.60 -30.43
C VAL A 236 -32.96 -7.48 -29.42
N VAL A 237 -34.14 -7.05 -28.99
CA VAL A 237 -34.96 -7.75 -28.00
C VAL A 237 -36.27 -8.25 -28.60
N ASN A 238 -36.76 -9.38 -28.09
CA ASN A 238 -38.10 -9.87 -28.39
C ASN A 238 -39.19 -9.17 -27.55
N GLU A 239 -40.45 -9.57 -27.73
CA GLU A 239 -41.61 -9.03 -26.99
C GLU A 239 -41.49 -9.22 -25.46
N GLU A 240 -40.77 -10.26 -25.00
CA GLU A 240 -40.48 -10.51 -23.58
C GLU A 240 -39.29 -9.70 -23.04
N LYS A 241 -38.75 -8.75 -23.82
CA LYS A 241 -37.53 -7.97 -23.52
C LYS A 241 -36.26 -8.82 -23.32
N LYS A 242 -36.23 -10.04 -23.85
CA LYS A 242 -35.01 -10.86 -23.86
C LYS A 242 -34.17 -10.51 -25.08
N VAL A 243 -32.85 -10.38 -24.89
CA VAL A 243 -31.91 -10.16 -25.97
C VAL A 243 -31.87 -11.40 -26.86
N VAL A 244 -32.15 -11.21 -28.15
CA VAL A 244 -32.18 -12.27 -29.18
C VAL A 244 -31.13 -12.06 -30.27
N GLY A 245 -30.43 -10.93 -30.24
CA GLY A 245 -29.30 -10.63 -31.11
C GLY A 245 -28.73 -9.24 -30.86
N VAL A 246 -27.71 -8.87 -31.62
CA VAL A 246 -27.14 -7.52 -31.64
C VAL A 246 -26.90 -7.07 -33.08
N ILE A 247 -26.88 -5.77 -33.31
CA ILE A 247 -26.48 -5.17 -34.59
C ILE A 247 -25.32 -4.22 -34.30
N THR A 248 -24.18 -4.46 -34.94
CA THR A 248 -22.98 -3.62 -34.84
C THR A 248 -22.80 -2.77 -36.10
N ASP A 249 -21.98 -1.71 -36.03
CA ASP A 249 -21.57 -0.95 -37.22
C ASP A 249 -20.96 -1.86 -38.32
N GLY A 250 -20.31 -2.96 -37.92
CA GLY A 250 -19.78 -3.95 -38.85
C GLY A 250 -20.87 -4.70 -39.62
N ASP A 251 -21.97 -5.04 -38.96
CA ASP A 251 -23.12 -5.71 -39.61
C ASP A 251 -23.81 -4.77 -40.59
N LEU A 252 -24.00 -3.51 -40.20
CA LEU A 252 -24.57 -2.48 -41.07
C LEU A 252 -23.71 -2.23 -42.31
N ARG A 253 -22.38 -2.13 -42.13
CA ARG A 253 -21.45 -1.95 -43.25
C ARG A 253 -21.49 -3.11 -44.23
N ARG A 254 -21.47 -4.35 -43.73
CA ARG A 254 -21.57 -5.56 -44.57
C ARG A 254 -22.90 -5.62 -45.33
N LEU A 255 -23.98 -5.16 -44.72
CA LEU A 255 -25.28 -5.09 -45.38
C LEU A 255 -25.28 -4.04 -46.51
N LEU A 256 -24.73 -2.85 -46.26
CA LEU A 256 -24.60 -1.77 -47.26
C LEU A 256 -23.73 -2.16 -48.45
N GLU A 257 -22.70 -2.99 -48.26
CA GLU A 257 -21.87 -3.49 -49.35
C GLU A 257 -22.60 -4.50 -50.25
N ARG A 258 -23.57 -5.23 -49.70
CA ARG A 258 -24.29 -6.30 -50.40
C ARG A 258 -25.62 -5.84 -51.01
N GLU A 259 -26.27 -4.88 -50.38
CA GLU A 259 -27.64 -4.49 -50.67
C GLU A 259 -27.72 -2.99 -51.02
N SER A 260 -28.38 -2.66 -52.13
CA SER A 260 -28.53 -1.28 -52.60
C SER A 260 -29.57 -0.48 -51.81
N ASP A 261 -30.56 -1.16 -51.21
CA ASP A 261 -31.56 -0.56 -50.34
C ASP A 261 -31.67 -1.37 -49.04
N ILE A 262 -31.02 -0.86 -47.99
CA ILE A 262 -31.02 -1.49 -46.68
C ILE A 262 -32.27 -1.18 -45.85
N PHE A 263 -33.05 -0.15 -46.24
CA PHE A 263 -34.20 0.31 -45.44
C PHE A 263 -35.41 -0.62 -45.53
N ARG A 264 -35.39 -1.58 -46.46
CA ARG A 264 -36.40 -2.62 -46.58
C ARG A 264 -36.30 -3.72 -45.51
N PHE A 265 -35.15 -3.85 -44.85
CA PHE A 265 -34.91 -4.88 -43.86
C PHE A 265 -35.40 -4.46 -42.47
N LYS A 266 -35.69 -5.46 -41.63
CA LYS A 266 -35.93 -5.27 -40.20
C LYS A 266 -34.72 -5.70 -39.38
N ALA A 267 -34.69 -5.29 -38.11
CA ALA A 267 -33.65 -5.69 -37.17
C ALA A 267 -33.48 -7.23 -37.10
N SER A 268 -34.58 -7.99 -37.14
CA SER A 268 -34.56 -9.47 -37.15
C SER A 268 -33.80 -10.09 -38.32
N ASP A 269 -33.72 -9.39 -39.45
CA ASP A 269 -33.14 -9.88 -40.70
C ASP A 269 -31.62 -9.65 -40.74
N VAL A 270 -31.13 -8.70 -39.94
CA VAL A 270 -29.74 -8.23 -39.97
C VAL A 270 -28.98 -8.63 -38.70
N MET A 271 -29.68 -8.81 -37.57
CA MET A 271 -29.05 -9.06 -36.27
C MET A 271 -28.16 -10.31 -36.26
N ASN A 272 -27.01 -10.18 -35.61
CA ASN A 272 -26.20 -11.32 -35.24
C ASN A 272 -26.79 -11.97 -33.97
N ARG A 273 -27.23 -13.22 -34.11
CA ARG A 273 -27.80 -14.02 -33.02
C ARG A 273 -26.75 -14.70 -32.14
N ASN A 274 -25.50 -14.75 -32.57
CA ASN A 274 -24.37 -15.31 -31.84
C ASN A 274 -23.15 -14.36 -31.94
N PRO A 275 -23.21 -13.20 -31.28
CA PRO A 275 -22.15 -12.20 -31.32
C PRO A 275 -20.87 -12.59 -30.59
#